data_AF-A0A430SAV6-F1
#
_entry.id   AF-A0A430SAV6-F1
#
_cell.length_a   1.000
_cell.length_b   1.000
_cell.length_c   1.000
_cell.angle_alpha   90.00
_cell.angle_beta   90.00
_cell.angle_gamma   90.00
#
_symmetry.space_group_name_H-M   'P 1'
#
loop_
_entity.id
_entity.type
_entity.pdbx_description
1 polymer ?
#
loop_
_entity_poly.entity_id
_entity_poly.type
_entity_poly.pdbx_seq_one_letter_code
_entity_poly.pdbx_strand_id
1 'polypeptide(L)'
;MIRIGSQEESPTLSVAEQKFLERLTEPRTLELLSQLLDRLEDVVYLLDLLEQFLRRGPEIAEAVNEGVDLLRKGLAGMAKSNDWPNLLSTLQRLRQVVESPQVQALFREGVLDPRAVALVGKMAQAMVEASQEARKPERRLGLVGLLRVLGDPELQPAMRFAIAFAQRFSRALGNA
;
A
#
# COMPACT_ATOMS: atom_id res chain seq x y z
N MET A 1 24.49 -58.76 38.14
CA MET A 1 23.89 -58.85 36.79
C MET A 1 22.55 -58.14 36.82
N ILE A 2 22.47 -56.90 36.35
CA ILE A 2 21.21 -56.20 36.11
C ILE A 2 21.32 -55.55 34.73
N ARG A 3 20.44 -55.99 33.83
CA ARG A 3 20.34 -55.56 32.44
C ARG A 3 19.24 -54.50 32.40
N ILE A 4 19.61 -53.22 32.34
CA ILE A 4 18.65 -52.13 32.09
C ILE A 4 18.76 -51.77 30.62
N GLY A 5 17.70 -52.08 29.89
CA GLY A 5 17.47 -51.53 28.57
C GLY A 5 17.09 -50.07 28.71
N SER A 6 17.80 -49.21 28.00
CA SER A 6 17.33 -47.89 27.63
C SER A 6 17.25 -47.91 26.10
N GLN A 7 16.06 -48.25 25.61
CA GLN A 7 15.66 -47.96 24.23
C GLN A 7 15.80 -46.45 24.06
N GLU A 8 16.61 -46.05 23.08
CA GLU A 8 16.80 -44.68 22.66
C GLU A 8 15.45 -44.08 22.25
N GLU A 9 14.97 -43.09 22.99
CA GLU A 9 13.85 -42.26 22.56
C GLU A 9 14.28 -41.49 21.30
N SER A 10 13.97 -42.06 20.14
CA SER A 10 14.02 -41.33 18.87
C SER A 10 13.04 -40.15 18.97
N PRO A 11 13.49 -38.89 18.88
CA PRO A 11 12.58 -37.76 18.90
C PRO A 11 11.86 -37.76 17.55
N THR A 12 10.59 -38.18 17.54
CA THR A 12 9.72 -37.95 16.40
C THR A 12 9.52 -36.44 16.26
N LEU A 13 10.36 -35.82 15.43
CA LEU A 13 10.19 -34.44 14.96
C LEU A 13 8.71 -34.23 14.62
N SER A 14 8.11 -33.17 15.17
CA SER A 14 6.72 -32.81 14.93
C SER A 14 6.45 -32.75 13.42
N VAL A 15 5.27 -33.16 12.97
CA VAL A 15 4.88 -33.11 11.54
C VAL A 15 5.08 -31.71 10.95
N ALA A 16 4.96 -30.66 11.77
CA ALA A 16 5.26 -29.29 11.40
C ALA A 16 6.76 -29.04 11.17
N GLU A 17 7.62 -29.62 12.00
CA GLU A 17 9.09 -29.55 11.87
C GLU A 17 9.56 -30.32 10.63
N GLN A 18 9.00 -31.50 10.36
CA GLN A 18 9.31 -32.27 9.15
C GLN A 18 8.89 -31.52 7.88
N LYS A 19 7.69 -30.91 7.87
CA LYS A 19 7.19 -30.12 6.74
C LYS A 19 7.98 -28.82 6.54
N PHE A 20 8.50 -28.25 7.62
CA PHE A 20 9.38 -27.09 7.58
C PHE A 20 10.77 -27.47 7.05
N LEU A 21 11.32 -28.60 7.51
CA LEU A 21 12.58 -29.15 7.01
C LEU A 21 12.49 -29.56 5.53
N GLU A 22 11.39 -30.17 5.09
CA GLU A 22 11.12 -30.44 3.66
C GLU A 22 11.16 -29.15 2.84
N ARG A 23 10.46 -28.10 3.30
CA ARG A 23 10.46 -26.80 2.62
C ARG A 23 11.82 -26.12 2.62
N LEU A 24 12.62 -26.28 3.67
CA LEU A 24 14.01 -25.78 3.73
C LEU A 24 14.97 -26.57 2.84
N THR A 25 14.62 -27.81 2.48
CA THR A 25 15.43 -28.66 1.60
C THR A 25 15.04 -28.49 0.12
N GLU A 26 13.94 -27.78 -0.17
CA GLU A 26 13.57 -27.45 -1.54
C GLU A 26 14.60 -26.48 -2.17
N PRO A 27 15.16 -26.80 -3.35
CA PRO A 27 16.20 -25.99 -3.99
C PRO A 27 15.74 -24.56 -4.27
N ARG A 28 14.45 -24.36 -4.55
CA ARG A 28 13.84 -23.04 -4.73
C ARG A 28 13.81 -22.22 -3.44
N THR A 29 13.61 -22.85 -2.28
CA THR A 29 13.61 -22.17 -0.99
C THR A 29 15.02 -21.80 -0.57
N LEU A 30 15.99 -22.66 -0.87
CA LEU A 30 17.41 -22.40 -0.66
C LEU A 30 17.92 -21.25 -1.55
N GLU A 31 17.50 -21.18 -2.82
CA GLU A 31 17.81 -20.05 -3.70
C GLU A 31 17.20 -18.73 -3.22
N LEU A 32 15.94 -18.76 -2.77
CA LEU A 32 15.27 -17.57 -2.23
C LEU A 32 15.88 -17.13 -0.89
N LEU A 33 16.29 -18.07 -0.03
CA LEU A 33 17.03 -17.79 1.20
C LEU A 33 18.42 -17.24 0.89
N SER A 34 19.11 -17.78 -0.11
CA SER A 34 20.41 -17.27 -0.58
C SER A 34 20.28 -15.86 -1.12
N GLN A 35 19.30 -15.59 -1.98
CA GLN A 35 19.04 -14.23 -2.50
C GLN A 35 18.63 -13.24 -1.41
N LEU A 36 17.88 -13.69 -0.39
CA LEU A 36 17.56 -12.86 0.77
C LEU A 36 18.78 -12.62 1.65
N LEU A 37 19.67 -13.59 1.81
CA LEU A 37 20.95 -13.42 2.51
C LEU A 37 21.89 -12.49 1.75
N ASP A 38 21.96 -12.60 0.43
CA ASP A 38 22.77 -11.72 -0.44
C ASP A 38 22.25 -10.27 -0.46
N ARG A 39 20.97 -10.09 -0.11
CA ARG A 39 20.28 -8.79 -0.04
C ARG A 39 19.96 -8.38 1.40
N LEU A 40 20.51 -9.07 2.40
CA LEU A 40 20.14 -8.86 3.80
C LEU A 40 20.53 -7.45 4.27
N GLU A 41 21.62 -6.91 3.70
CA GLU A 41 22.08 -5.54 3.94
C GLU A 41 21.10 -4.50 3.38
N ASP A 42 20.54 -4.74 2.19
CA ASP A 42 19.45 -3.92 1.59
C ASP A 42 18.16 -4.01 2.42
N VAL A 43 17.85 -5.19 2.98
CA VAL A 43 16.67 -5.42 3.82
C VAL A 43 16.81 -4.70 5.17
N VAL A 44 17.99 -4.71 5.77
CA VAL A 44 18.30 -3.95 6.99
C VAL A 44 18.21 -2.45 6.73
N TYR A 45 18.70 -1.99 5.58
CA TYR A 45 18.58 -0.59 5.17
C TYR A 45 17.12 -0.17 4.93
N LEU A 46 16.31 -1.01 4.28
CA LEU A 46 14.87 -0.76 4.09
C LEU A 46 14.11 -0.74 5.42
N LEU A 47 14.48 -1.60 6.36
CA LEU A 47 13.91 -1.62 7.71
C LEU A 47 14.25 -0.33 8.47
N ASP A 48 15.48 0.15 8.37
CA ASP A 48 15.91 1.41 9.00
C ASP A 48 15.22 2.64 8.38
N LEU A 49 15.09 2.65 7.05
CA LEU A 49 14.31 3.68 6.34
C LEU A 49 12.83 3.66 6.73
N LEU A 50 12.23 2.47 6.87
CA LEU A 50 10.86 2.31 7.36
C LEU A 50 10.73 2.78 8.80
N GLU A 51 11.69 2.48 9.67
CA GLU A 51 11.70 2.93 11.06
C GLU A 51 11.80 4.46 11.15
N GLN A 52 12.67 5.08 10.34
CA GLN A 52 12.78 6.53 10.26
C GLN A 52 11.53 7.18 9.68
N PHE A 53 10.91 6.59 8.65
CA PHE A 53 9.65 7.06 8.08
C PHE A 53 8.49 6.98 9.09
N LEU A 54 8.36 5.85 9.81
CA LEU A 54 7.36 5.68 10.85
C LEU A 54 7.58 6.64 12.03
N ARG A 55 8.84 6.92 12.37
CA ARG A 55 9.20 7.87 13.43
C ARG A 55 8.93 9.34 13.05
N ARG A 56 8.99 9.68 11.75
CA ARG A 56 8.62 11.00 11.20
C ARG A 56 7.18 11.07 10.67
N GLY A 57 6.43 9.98 10.75
CA GLY A 57 5.03 9.88 10.32
C GLY A 57 4.10 10.96 10.86
N PRO A 58 4.25 11.45 12.12
CA PRO A 58 3.42 12.53 12.64
C PRO A 58 3.56 13.85 11.86
N GLU A 59 4.79 14.22 11.50
CA GLU A 59 5.07 15.46 10.75
C GLU A 59 4.54 15.38 9.31
N ILE A 60 4.64 14.22 8.66
CA ILE A 60 4.08 13.98 7.33
C ILE A 60 2.55 14.03 7.38
N ALA A 61 1.94 13.45 8.41
CA ALA A 61 0.49 13.46 8.58
C ALA A 61 -0.05 14.86 8.88
N GLU A 62 0.72 15.71 9.56
CA GLU A 62 0.39 17.13 9.78
C GLU A 62 0.46 17.94 8.48
N ALA A 63 1.53 17.79 7.70
CA ALA A 63 1.68 18.47 6.42
C ALA A 63 0.57 18.09 5.42
N VAL A 64 0.15 16.81 5.39
CA VAL A 64 -0.96 16.35 4.54
C VAL A 64 -2.30 16.92 5.02
N ASN A 65 -2.56 16.92 6.34
CA ASN A 65 -3.79 17.52 6.88
C ASN A 65 -3.86 19.02 6.57
N GLU A 66 -2.76 19.75 6.74
CA GLU A 66 -2.70 21.18 6.42
C GLU A 66 -2.92 21.43 4.93
N GLY A 67 -2.32 20.62 4.05
CA GLY A 67 -2.55 20.68 2.61
C GLY A 67 -4.00 20.43 2.22
N VAL A 68 -4.65 19.42 2.81
CA VAL A 68 -6.08 19.12 2.59
C VAL A 68 -6.97 20.25 3.10
N ASP A 69 -6.64 20.83 4.26
CA ASP A 69 -7.42 21.89 4.88
C ASP A 69 -7.33 23.20 4.08
N LEU A 70 -6.16 23.50 3.51
CA LEU A 70 -5.96 24.60 2.55
C LEU A 70 -6.75 24.38 1.25
N LEU A 71 -6.71 23.17 0.69
CA LEU A 71 -7.49 22.80 -0.50
C LEU A 71 -8.99 22.97 -0.25
N ARG A 72 -9.49 22.44 0.88
CA ARG A 72 -10.89 22.56 1.28
C ARG A 72 -11.33 24.01 1.46
N LYS A 73 -10.50 24.83 2.12
CA LYS A 73 -10.77 26.27 2.31
C LYS A 73 -10.76 27.03 0.99
N GLY A 74 -9.85 26.72 0.07
CA GLY A 74 -9.81 27.30 -1.27
C GLY A 74 -11.07 27.01 -2.09
N LEU A 75 -11.53 25.75 -2.08
CA LEU A 75 -12.76 25.34 -2.74
C LEU A 75 -14.00 25.98 -2.11
N ALA A 76 -14.07 26.03 -0.77
CA ALA A 76 -15.15 26.70 -0.06
C ALA A 76 -15.18 28.22 -0.30
N GLY A 77 -14.01 28.86 -0.42
CA GLY A 77 -13.88 30.27 -0.77
C GLY A 77 -14.42 30.56 -2.17
N MET A 78 -14.10 29.71 -3.15
CA MET A 78 -14.61 29.81 -4.52
C MET A 78 -16.12 29.61 -4.62
N ALA A 79 -16.70 28.74 -3.78
CA ALA A 79 -18.14 28.51 -3.73
C ALA A 79 -18.93 29.64 -3.03
N LYS A 80 -18.27 30.45 -2.20
CA LYS A 80 -18.92 31.47 -1.35
C LYS A 80 -18.78 32.90 -1.89
N SER A 81 -17.88 33.12 -2.84
CA SER A 81 -17.70 34.43 -3.48
C SER A 81 -18.80 34.71 -4.51
N ASN A 82 -19.62 35.73 -4.28
CA ASN A 82 -20.54 36.33 -5.26
C ASN A 82 -19.80 37.16 -6.32
N ASP A 83 -18.62 36.70 -6.75
CA ASP A 83 -17.71 37.40 -7.65
C ASP A 83 -18.08 37.09 -9.10
N TRP A 84 -19.21 37.62 -9.56
CA TRP A 84 -19.66 37.55 -10.94
C TRP A 84 -18.57 37.90 -11.99
N PRO A 85 -17.71 38.92 -11.78
CA PRO A 85 -16.62 39.20 -12.73
C PRO A 85 -15.45 38.19 -12.65
N ASN A 86 -15.17 37.58 -11.50
CA ASN A 86 -14.15 36.52 -11.39
C ASN A 86 -14.67 35.20 -11.95
N LEU A 87 -15.97 34.92 -11.86
CA LEU A 87 -16.59 33.75 -12.48
C LEU A 87 -16.42 33.79 -14.00
N LEU A 88 -16.63 34.94 -14.66
CA LEU A 88 -16.47 35.03 -16.12
C LEU A 88 -15.02 34.76 -16.57
N SER A 89 -14.04 35.31 -15.85
CA SER A 89 -12.62 35.07 -16.15
C SER A 89 -12.16 33.66 -15.77
N THR A 90 -12.73 33.06 -14.72
CA THR A 90 -12.47 31.66 -14.34
C THR A 90 -13.11 30.69 -15.32
N LEU A 91 -14.29 31.02 -15.85
CA LEU A 91 -14.95 30.26 -16.92
C LEU A 91 -14.15 30.32 -18.23
N GLN A 92 -13.58 31.48 -18.59
CA GLN A 92 -12.68 31.58 -19.74
C GLN A 92 -11.42 30.72 -19.57
N ARG A 93 -10.82 30.71 -18.37
CA ARG A 93 -9.65 29.87 -18.06
C ARG A 93 -10.01 28.39 -18.04
N LEU A 94 -11.13 28.02 -17.41
CA LEU A 94 -11.66 26.66 -17.42
C LEU A 94 -11.92 26.18 -18.85
N ARG A 95 -12.48 27.03 -19.70
CA ARG A 95 -12.69 26.70 -21.11
C ARG A 95 -11.38 26.43 -21.83
N GLN A 96 -10.35 27.27 -21.65
CA GLN A 96 -9.03 27.03 -22.23
C GLN A 96 -8.37 25.73 -21.73
N VAL A 97 -8.56 25.38 -20.45
CA VAL A 97 -8.04 24.14 -19.87
C VAL A 97 -8.81 22.93 -20.39
N VAL A 98 -10.14 22.99 -20.44
CA VAL A 98 -11.02 21.92 -20.93
C VAL A 98 -10.86 21.69 -22.43
N GLU A 99 -10.62 22.75 -23.21
CA GLU A 99 -10.35 22.66 -24.65
C GLU A 99 -8.91 22.20 -24.95
N SER A 100 -8.04 22.11 -23.94
CA SER A 100 -6.68 21.64 -24.16
C SER A 100 -6.67 20.19 -24.67
N PRO A 101 -5.80 19.86 -25.65
CA PRO A 101 -5.73 18.52 -26.23
C PRO A 101 -5.45 17.43 -25.18
N GLN A 102 -4.68 17.78 -24.14
CA GLN A 102 -4.33 16.88 -23.04
C GLN A 102 -5.54 16.56 -22.17
N VAL A 103 -6.37 17.56 -21.85
CA VAL A 103 -7.58 17.36 -21.07
C VAL A 103 -8.62 16.60 -21.89
N GLN A 104 -8.78 16.91 -23.17
CA GLN A 104 -9.65 16.11 -24.04
C GLN A 104 -9.21 14.65 -24.19
N ALA A 105 -7.90 14.38 -24.19
CA ALA A 105 -7.39 13.01 -24.16
C ALA A 105 -7.79 12.29 -22.87
N LEU A 106 -7.64 12.93 -21.71
CA LEU A 106 -8.08 12.38 -20.41
C LEU A 106 -9.60 12.14 -20.34
N PHE A 107 -10.41 13.04 -20.95
CA PHE A 107 -11.85 12.85 -21.08
C PHE A 107 -12.21 11.66 -21.97
N ARG A 108 -11.50 11.47 -23.09
CA ARG A 108 -11.73 10.34 -24.01
C ARG A 108 -11.28 9.00 -23.45
N GLU A 109 -10.24 9.00 -22.62
CA GLU A 109 -9.71 7.80 -21.97
C GLU A 109 -10.54 7.33 -20.75
N GLY A 110 -11.66 8.01 -20.45
CA GLY A 110 -12.58 7.58 -19.40
C GLY A 110 -12.10 7.87 -17.98
N VAL A 111 -11.07 8.71 -17.81
CA VAL A 111 -10.52 9.10 -16.50
C VAL A 111 -11.55 9.87 -15.65
N LEU A 112 -12.51 10.52 -16.31
CA LEU A 112 -13.61 11.26 -15.69
C LEU A 112 -14.93 10.47 -15.66
N ASP A 113 -14.88 9.16 -15.84
CA ASP A 113 -16.05 8.30 -15.64
C ASP A 113 -16.50 8.37 -14.16
N PRO A 114 -17.83 8.44 -13.89
CA PRO A 114 -18.35 8.50 -12.52
C PRO A 114 -17.85 7.38 -11.61
N ARG A 115 -17.56 6.20 -12.14
CA ARG A 115 -17.04 5.06 -11.38
C ARG A 115 -15.57 5.25 -11.01
N ALA A 116 -14.77 5.81 -11.91
CA ALA A 116 -13.37 6.13 -11.64
C ALA A 116 -13.27 7.20 -10.54
N VAL A 117 -14.06 8.27 -10.65
CA VAL A 117 -14.12 9.34 -9.63
C VAL A 117 -14.60 8.78 -8.29
N ALA A 118 -15.63 7.94 -8.28
CA ALA A 118 -16.11 7.31 -7.05
C ALA A 118 -15.07 6.39 -6.39
N LEU A 119 -14.27 5.66 -7.18
CA LEU A 119 -13.18 4.85 -6.66
C LEU A 119 -12.08 5.70 -6.03
N VAL A 120 -11.65 6.77 -6.70
CA VAL A 120 -10.68 7.73 -6.15
C VAL A 120 -11.20 8.36 -4.85
N GLY A 121 -12.49 8.72 -4.80
CA GLY A 121 -13.13 9.22 -3.59
C GLY A 121 -13.07 8.23 -2.42
N LYS A 122 -13.38 6.94 -2.67
CA LYS A 122 -13.27 5.88 -1.66
C LYS A 122 -11.82 5.66 -1.20
N MET A 123 -10.85 5.73 -2.10
CA MET A 123 -9.43 5.63 -1.75
C MET A 123 -8.99 6.80 -0.88
N ALA A 124 -9.35 8.02 -1.25
CA ALA A 124 -9.06 9.21 -0.45
C ALA A 124 -9.67 9.12 0.96
N GLN A 125 -10.92 8.67 1.05
CA GLN A 125 -11.58 8.44 2.34
C GLN A 125 -10.85 7.39 3.18
N ALA A 126 -10.53 6.22 2.61
CA ALA A 126 -9.80 5.17 3.30
C ALA A 126 -8.41 5.62 3.78
N MET A 127 -7.72 6.45 3.00
CA MET A 127 -6.43 7.04 3.41
C MET A 127 -6.57 8.00 4.58
N VAL A 128 -7.62 8.83 4.60
CA VAL A 128 -7.90 9.74 5.72
C VAL A 128 -8.22 8.96 6.98
N GLU A 129 -9.05 7.93 6.88
CA GLU A 129 -9.39 7.04 8.00
C GLU A 129 -8.14 6.30 8.52
N ALA A 130 -7.33 5.73 7.64
CA ALA A 130 -6.08 5.05 8.00
C ALA A 130 -5.06 6.00 8.66
N SER A 131 -4.96 7.24 8.18
CA SER A 131 -4.11 8.29 8.79
C SER A 131 -4.54 8.62 10.22
N GLN A 132 -5.85 8.68 10.47
CA GLN A 132 -6.38 8.92 11.82
C GLN A 132 -6.13 7.73 12.74
N GLU A 133 -6.27 6.50 12.24
CA GLU A 133 -6.00 5.28 13.02
C GLU A 133 -4.51 5.12 13.33
N ALA A 134 -3.62 5.43 12.39
CA ALA A 134 -2.17 5.37 12.57
C ALA A 134 -1.62 6.40 13.59
N ARG A 135 -2.38 7.46 13.90
CA ARG A 135 -2.05 8.40 14.98
C ARG A 135 -2.27 7.81 16.37
N LYS A 136 -3.02 6.71 16.50
CA LYS A 136 -3.19 6.01 17.78
C LYS A 136 -1.96 5.14 18.05
N PRO A 137 -1.31 5.26 19.23
CA PRO A 137 -0.01 4.64 19.49
C PRO A 137 -0.04 3.12 19.72
N GLU A 138 -1.13 2.42 19.39
CA GLU A 138 -1.44 1.14 20.06
C GLU A 138 -0.79 -0.11 19.48
N ARG A 139 -0.15 -0.10 18.29
CA ARG A 139 0.48 -1.33 17.76
C ARG A 139 1.78 -1.09 17.00
N ARG A 140 2.89 -1.47 17.64
CA ARG A 140 4.15 -1.74 16.94
C ARG A 140 3.99 -3.05 16.16
N LEU A 141 3.88 -2.97 14.83
CA LEU A 141 3.87 -4.13 13.95
C LEU A 141 5.30 -4.66 13.81
N GLY A 142 5.59 -5.82 14.42
CA GLY A 142 6.84 -6.56 14.18
C GLY A 142 6.79 -7.39 12.89
N LEU A 143 7.92 -7.98 12.50
CA LEU A 143 8.06 -8.82 11.29
C LEU A 143 7.01 -9.94 11.20
N VAL A 144 6.70 -10.59 12.33
CA VAL A 144 5.66 -11.63 12.43
C VAL A 144 4.25 -11.04 12.28
N GLY A 145 4.04 -9.83 12.77
CA GLY A 145 2.78 -9.09 12.61
C GLY A 145 2.49 -8.77 11.14
N LEU A 146 3.51 -8.33 10.39
CA LEU A 146 3.39 -8.08 8.95
C LEU A 146 3.05 -9.34 8.16
N LEU A 147 3.70 -10.47 8.47
CA LEU A 147 3.40 -11.76 7.84
C LEU A 147 1.98 -12.24 8.15
N ARG A 148 1.49 -11.99 9.37
CA ARG A 148 0.13 -12.33 9.76
C ARG A 148 -0.91 -11.45 9.06
N VAL A 149 -0.63 -10.15 8.94
CA VAL A 149 -1.47 -9.21 8.20
C VAL A 149 -1.59 -9.62 6.73
N LEU A 150 -0.49 -10.03 6.08
CA LEU A 150 -0.53 -10.56 4.71
C LEU A 150 -1.44 -11.79 4.53
N GLY A 151 -1.58 -12.60 5.58
CA GLY A 151 -2.45 -13.78 5.59
C GLY A 151 -3.90 -13.49 6.02
N ASP A 152 -4.23 -12.24 6.34
CA ASP A 152 -5.53 -11.87 6.87
C ASP A 152 -6.64 -12.04 5.81
N PRO A 153 -7.75 -12.75 6.10
CA PRO A 153 -8.89 -12.82 5.20
C PRO A 153 -9.44 -11.45 4.78
N GLU A 154 -9.33 -10.42 5.64
CA GLU A 154 -9.78 -9.06 5.32
C GLU A 154 -8.96 -8.39 4.21
N LEU A 155 -7.68 -8.76 4.05
CA LEU A 155 -6.81 -8.20 3.01
C LEU A 155 -6.85 -8.96 1.68
N GLN A 156 -7.46 -10.15 1.62
CA GLN A 156 -7.52 -10.93 0.38
C GLN A 156 -8.16 -10.20 -0.81
N PRO A 157 -9.28 -9.45 -0.66
CA PRO A 157 -9.86 -8.69 -1.77
C PRO A 157 -8.89 -7.62 -2.31
N ALA A 158 -8.18 -6.93 -1.41
CA ALA A 158 -7.19 -5.91 -1.79
C ALA A 158 -6.00 -6.53 -2.53
N MET A 159 -5.48 -7.67 -2.07
CA MET A 159 -4.41 -8.41 -2.74
C MET A 159 -4.84 -8.89 -4.13
N ARG A 160 -6.05 -9.43 -4.26
CA ARG A 160 -6.62 -9.84 -5.57
C ARG A 160 -6.76 -8.66 -6.52
N PHE A 161 -7.23 -7.52 -6.02
CA PHE A 161 -7.29 -6.29 -6.81
C PHE A 161 -5.89 -5.84 -7.25
N ALA A 162 -4.91 -5.79 -6.34
CA ALA A 162 -3.55 -5.36 -6.64
C ALA A 162 -2.90 -6.22 -7.73
N ILE A 163 -3.03 -7.55 -7.65
CA ILE A 163 -2.54 -8.48 -8.68
C ILE A 163 -3.26 -8.25 -10.02
N ALA A 164 -4.59 -8.15 -9.98
CA ALA A 164 -5.40 -7.94 -11.18
C ALA A 164 -5.14 -6.60 -11.87
N PHE A 165 -4.83 -5.56 -11.08
CA PHE A 165 -4.41 -4.25 -11.54
C PHE A 165 -3.02 -4.33 -12.16
N ALA A 166 -2.03 -4.87 -11.45
CA ALA A 166 -0.65 -4.98 -11.92
C ALA A 166 -0.55 -5.72 -13.27
N GLN A 167 -1.31 -6.81 -13.43
CA GLN A 167 -1.37 -7.54 -14.71
C GLN A 167 -1.95 -6.71 -15.86
N ARG A 168 -3.03 -5.96 -15.61
CA ARG A 168 -3.67 -5.12 -16.62
C ARG A 168 -2.81 -3.91 -16.98
N PHE A 169 -2.19 -3.30 -15.98
CA PHE A 169 -1.29 -2.16 -16.13
C PHE A 169 -0.02 -2.57 -16.90
N SER A 170 0.60 -3.70 -16.55
CA SER A 170 1.75 -4.23 -17.27
C SER A 170 1.46 -4.51 -18.75
N ARG A 171 0.28 -5.05 -19.08
CA ARG A 171 -0.14 -5.23 -20.48
C ARG A 171 -0.36 -3.92 -21.21
N ALA A 172 -0.90 -2.91 -20.53
CA ALA A 172 -1.08 -1.58 -21.12
C ALA A 172 0.27 -0.90 -21.41
N LEU A 173 1.25 -1.04 -20.51
CA LEU A 173 2.61 -0.53 -20.70
C LEU A 173 3.42 -1.33 -21.73
N GLY A 174 3.22 -2.64 -21.82
CA GLY A 174 3.91 -3.48 -22.81
C GLY A 174 3.37 -3.32 -24.23
N ASN A 175 2.19 -2.71 -24.39
CA ASN A 175 1.56 -2.41 -25.67
C ASN A 175 1.65 -0.92 -26.06
N ALA A 176 2.34 -0.09 -25.26
CA ALA A 176 2.61 1.33 -25.50
C ALA A 176 4.05 1.52 -25.99
#